data_AF-A0A437RE33-F1
#
_entry.id   AF-A0A437RE33-F1
#
_cell.length_a   1.000
_cell.length_b   1.000
_cell.length_c   1.000
_cell.angle_alpha   90.00
_cell.angle_beta   90.00
_cell.angle_gamma   90.00
#
_symmetry.space_group_name_H-M   'P 1'
#
loop_
_entity.id
_entity.type
_entity.pdbx_description
1 polymer ?
#
loop_
_entity_poly.entity_id
_entity_poly.type
_entity_poly.pdbx_seq_one_letter_code
_entity_poly.pdbx_strand_id
1 'polypeptide(L)'
;MTITAITSGKGGVGKTFVSANLASALARNGRKVLVLDADLGLANLDVLLNLYPKITLHDVFTGKHSLPEAIVPVSNGFWVLLAGSGMVEYSRMTPEIREQLQKVIAELEPRFDHVLLDTGAGISDVVLYTVSLARNVLVVVTPEPTSLTDAYATIKVLAQSQGRRRFDLVVNQVRKPGEGRAVRQQLQQVVDRYVNPGLDAPVRLELLGEVPLDSAVRESILRRQLLMEMLPGTPAAVGLSAVAGKVMDL
;
A
#
# COMPACT_ATOMS: atom_id res chain seq x y z
N MET A 1 9.95 8.78 -11.17
CA MET A 1 9.43 7.86 -10.14
C MET A 1 8.09 8.37 -9.63
N THR A 2 7.09 7.50 -9.48
CA THR A 2 5.82 7.78 -8.79
C THR A 2 5.80 7.03 -7.46
N ILE A 3 5.56 7.74 -6.35
CA ILE A 3 5.42 7.14 -5.01
C ILE A 3 3.94 7.08 -4.64
N THR A 4 3.46 5.88 -4.35
CA THR A 4 2.08 5.62 -3.93
C THR A 4 2.08 4.96 -2.56
N ALA A 5 1.49 5.61 -1.55
CA ALA A 5 1.25 4.98 -0.26
C ALA A 5 0.00 4.11 -0.34
N ILE A 6 0.16 2.84 0.00
CA ILE A 6 -0.95 1.90 0.11
C ILE A 6 -1.29 1.82 1.59
N THR A 7 -2.48 2.29 1.95
CA THR A 7 -2.90 2.43 3.35
C THR A 7 -4.32 1.91 3.57
N SER A 8 -4.74 1.81 4.83
CA SER A 8 -6.06 1.35 5.23
C SER A 8 -6.37 1.76 6.66
N GLY A 9 -7.64 2.00 6.97
CA GLY A 9 -8.04 2.29 8.36
C GLY A 9 -7.92 1.12 9.33
N LYS A 10 -7.96 -0.13 8.86
CA LYS A 10 -7.89 -1.33 9.72
C LYS A 10 -7.00 -2.44 9.16
N GLY A 11 -6.60 -3.35 10.05
CA GLY A 11 -5.95 -4.61 9.68
C GLY A 11 -6.90 -5.56 8.94
N GLY A 12 -6.34 -6.52 8.21
CA GLY A 12 -7.12 -7.60 7.59
C GLY A 12 -7.85 -7.25 6.29
N VAL A 13 -7.76 -6.01 5.77
CA VAL A 13 -8.38 -5.64 4.48
C VAL A 13 -7.62 -6.17 3.25
N GLY A 14 -6.47 -6.81 3.44
CA GLY A 14 -5.62 -7.36 2.37
C GLY A 14 -4.63 -6.37 1.76
N LYS A 15 -4.21 -5.37 2.52
CA LYS A 15 -3.31 -4.30 2.07
C LYS A 15 -1.97 -4.81 1.51
N THR A 16 -1.18 -5.53 2.28
CA THR A 16 0.09 -6.15 1.83
C THR A 16 -0.09 -7.08 0.65
N PHE A 17 -1.20 -7.83 0.60
CA PHE A 17 -1.55 -8.65 -0.56
C PHE A 17 -1.76 -7.80 -1.82
N VAL A 18 -2.53 -6.71 -1.71
CA VAL A 18 -2.73 -5.75 -2.80
C VAL A 18 -1.40 -5.10 -3.18
N SER A 19 -0.59 -4.66 -2.23
CA SER A 19 0.73 -4.04 -2.46
C SER A 19 1.66 -4.94 -3.29
N ALA A 20 1.85 -6.19 -2.86
CA ALA A 20 2.74 -7.14 -3.53
C ALA A 20 2.23 -7.53 -4.94
N ASN A 21 0.93 -7.80 -5.07
CA ASN A 21 0.38 -8.23 -6.35
C ASN A 21 0.17 -7.07 -7.34
N LEU A 22 -0.10 -5.85 -6.85
CA LEU A 22 -0.10 -4.64 -7.67
C LEU A 22 1.30 -4.39 -8.24
N ALA A 23 2.34 -4.53 -7.42
CA ALA A 23 3.72 -4.42 -7.88
C ALA A 23 4.06 -5.45 -8.95
N SER A 24 3.69 -6.72 -8.73
CA SER A 24 3.85 -7.78 -9.73
C SER A 24 3.10 -7.47 -11.04
N ALA A 25 1.87 -6.95 -10.96
CA ALA A 25 1.08 -6.56 -12.12
C ALA A 25 1.73 -5.39 -12.90
N LEU A 26 2.24 -4.37 -12.21
CA LEU A 26 2.97 -3.26 -12.81
C LEU A 26 4.29 -3.74 -13.46
N ALA A 27 5.03 -4.63 -12.80
CA ALA A 27 6.27 -5.20 -13.32
C ALA A 27 6.04 -6.03 -14.60
N ARG A 28 4.94 -6.80 -14.66
CA ARG A 28 4.51 -7.50 -15.87
C ARG A 28 4.17 -6.56 -17.04
N ASN A 29 3.90 -5.29 -16.77
CA ASN A 29 3.74 -4.23 -17.78
C ASN A 29 5.06 -3.47 -18.06
N GLY A 30 6.20 -4.04 -17.68
CA GLY A 30 7.53 -3.52 -18.00
C GLY A 30 8.02 -2.40 -17.08
N ARG A 31 7.33 -2.11 -15.98
CA ARG A 31 7.74 -1.09 -15.00
C ARG A 31 8.77 -1.66 -14.02
N LYS A 32 9.72 -0.84 -13.59
CA LYS A 32 10.59 -1.14 -12.45
C LYS A 32 9.88 -0.72 -11.16
N VAL A 33 9.52 -1.68 -10.32
CA VAL A 33 8.71 -1.42 -9.13
C VAL A 33 9.41 -1.92 -7.86
N LEU A 34 9.41 -1.08 -6.83
CA LEU A 34 9.80 -1.46 -5.48
C LEU A 34 8.58 -1.40 -4.55
N VAL A 35 8.39 -2.39 -3.69
CA VAL A 35 7.53 -2.25 -2.50
C VAL A 35 8.42 -2.06 -1.28
N LEU A 36 8.25 -0.93 -0.59
CA LEU A 36 8.81 -0.70 0.74
C LEU A 36 7.81 -1.20 1.77
N ASP A 37 8.19 -2.22 2.55
CA ASP A 37 7.45 -2.58 3.75
C ASP A 37 7.69 -1.50 4.81
N ALA A 38 6.66 -0.69 5.04
CA ALA A 38 6.68 0.41 6.01
C ALA A 38 5.80 0.08 7.23
N ASP A 39 5.42 -1.19 7.42
CA ASP A 39 4.92 -1.69 8.69
C ASP A 39 6.11 -2.13 9.57
N LEU A 40 6.85 -1.13 10.06
CA LEU A 40 8.11 -1.34 10.79
C LEU A 40 7.96 -2.14 12.09
N GLY A 41 6.72 -2.35 12.57
CA GLY A 41 6.45 -3.12 13.78
C GLY A 41 6.15 -4.61 13.51
N LEU A 42 5.41 -4.90 12.44
CA LEU A 42 4.90 -6.25 12.13
C LEU A 42 4.95 -6.52 10.62
N ALA A 43 6.16 -6.53 10.06
CA ALA A 43 6.41 -6.84 8.66
C ALA A 43 5.75 -8.18 8.26
N ASN A 44 4.97 -8.15 7.17
CA ASN A 44 4.26 -9.32 6.63
C ASN A 44 4.62 -9.62 5.17
N LEU A 45 5.33 -8.69 4.51
CA LEU A 45 5.62 -8.80 3.09
C LEU A 45 6.60 -9.94 2.80
N ASP A 46 7.58 -10.14 3.69
CA ASP A 46 8.53 -11.24 3.65
C ASP A 46 7.84 -12.61 3.76
N VAL A 47 6.90 -12.76 4.71
CA VAL A 47 6.12 -13.99 4.88
C VAL A 47 5.26 -14.27 3.65
N LEU A 48 4.60 -13.25 3.10
CA LEU A 48 3.74 -13.39 1.92
C LEU A 48 4.54 -13.85 0.69
N LEU A 49 5.77 -13.35 0.54
CA LEU A 49 6.65 -13.62 -0.60
C LEU A 49 7.62 -14.78 -0.39
N ASN A 50 7.55 -15.47 0.76
CA ASN A 50 8.48 -16.52 1.17
C ASN A 50 9.95 -16.08 1.17
N LEU A 51 10.22 -14.85 1.62
CA LEU A 51 11.55 -14.26 1.68
C LEU A 51 12.14 -14.37 3.08
N TYR A 52 13.46 -14.52 3.13
CA TYR A 52 14.25 -14.59 4.37
C TYR A 52 15.40 -13.58 4.27
N PRO A 53 15.13 -12.26 4.42
CA PRO A 53 16.14 -11.24 4.23
C PRO A 53 17.25 -11.38 5.28
N LYS A 54 18.50 -11.40 4.81
CA LYS A 54 19.68 -11.30 5.68
C LYS A 54 20.01 -9.86 6.05
N ILE A 55 19.61 -8.93 5.19
CA ILE A 55 19.86 -7.50 5.30
C ILE A 55 18.50 -6.83 5.15
N THR A 56 18.20 -5.91 6.07
CA THR A 56 16.90 -5.23 6.17
C THR A 56 17.09 -3.71 6.18
N LEU A 57 15.99 -2.97 6.15
CA LEU A 57 16.00 -1.52 6.31
C LEU A 57 16.68 -1.08 7.63
N HIS A 58 16.54 -1.87 8.70
CA HIS A 58 17.24 -1.63 9.95
C HIS A 58 18.76 -1.60 9.79
N ASP A 59 19.33 -2.51 9.00
CA ASP A 59 20.77 -2.57 8.78
C ASP A 59 21.28 -1.35 7.98
N VAL A 60 20.43 -0.82 7.10
CA VAL A 60 20.67 0.44 6.40
C VAL A 60 20.60 1.62 7.35
N PHE A 61 19.57 1.68 8.20
CA PHE A 61 19.39 2.75 9.18
C PHE A 61 20.54 2.81 10.19
N THR A 62 21.06 1.65 10.61
CA THR A 62 22.21 1.54 11.52
C THR A 62 23.56 1.69 10.82
N GLY A 63 23.59 1.89 9.50
CA GLY A 63 24.81 2.08 8.72
C GLY A 63 25.68 0.83 8.57
N LYS A 64 25.15 -0.36 8.88
CA LYS A 64 25.86 -1.65 8.74
C LYS A 64 25.96 -2.08 7.28
N HIS A 65 24.94 -1.75 6.49
CA HIS A 65 24.85 -2.07 5.07
C HIS A 65 24.35 -0.87 4.27
N SER A 66 24.66 -0.88 2.97
CA SER A 66 24.14 0.10 2.03
C SER A 66 22.71 -0.26 1.58
N LEU A 67 21.94 0.74 1.15
CA LEU A 67 20.58 0.51 0.63
C LEU A 67 20.51 -0.50 -0.54
N PRO A 68 21.41 -0.49 -1.56
CA PRO A 68 21.39 -1.49 -2.62
C PRO A 68 21.47 -2.93 -2.12
N GLU A 69 22.20 -3.20 -1.04
CA GLU A 69 22.35 -4.55 -0.46
C GLU A 69 21.08 -5.04 0.23
N ALA A 70 20.23 -4.12 0.71
CA ALA A 70 18.96 -4.44 1.35
C ALA A 70 17.79 -4.62 0.37
N ILE A 71 17.98 -4.27 -0.91
CA ILE A 71 16.95 -4.42 -1.95
C ILE A 71 16.92 -5.86 -2.45
N VAL A 72 15.80 -6.55 -2.22
CA VAL A 72 15.64 -7.97 -2.56
C VAL A 72 14.84 -8.10 -3.86
N PRO A 73 15.37 -8.75 -4.92
CA PRO A 73 14.59 -9.07 -6.11
C PRO A 73 13.55 -10.14 -5.80
N VAL A 74 12.32 -9.93 -6.26
CA VAL A 74 11.21 -10.90 -6.14
C VAL A 74 10.98 -11.60 -7.48
N SER A 75 10.80 -10.81 -8.54
CA SER A 75 10.70 -11.29 -9.91
C SER A 75 11.15 -10.21 -10.90
N ASN A 76 11.10 -10.49 -12.20
CA ASN A 76 11.61 -9.55 -13.20
C ASN A 76 10.83 -8.22 -13.15
N GLY A 77 11.52 -7.13 -12.84
CA GLY A 77 10.91 -5.80 -12.71
C GLY A 77 10.30 -5.50 -11.34
N PHE A 78 10.35 -6.44 -10.37
CA PHE A 78 9.79 -6.27 -9.03
C PHE A 78 10.81 -6.58 -7.93
N TRP A 79 11.02 -5.60 -7.04
CA TRP A 79 11.88 -5.69 -5.87
C TRP A 79 11.14 -5.30 -4.60
N VAL A 80 11.68 -5.69 -3.44
CA VAL A 80 11.20 -5.25 -2.14
C VAL A 80 12.31 -4.72 -1.27
N LEU A 81 11.95 -3.82 -0.36
CA LEU A 81 12.79 -3.38 0.74
C LEU A 81 12.03 -3.64 2.03
N LEU A 82 12.57 -4.53 2.87
CA LEU A 82 11.89 -5.08 4.02
C LEU A 82 12.37 -4.39 5.30
N ALA A 83 11.44 -3.96 6.15
CA ALA A 83 11.75 -3.23 7.38
C ALA A 83 12.66 -3.99 8.36
N GLY A 84 12.45 -5.31 8.47
CA GLY A 84 12.84 -6.11 9.63
C GLY A 84 11.65 -6.30 10.58
N SER A 85 11.57 -7.45 11.26
CA SER A 85 10.42 -7.83 12.09
C SER A 85 10.66 -7.59 13.58
N GLY A 86 9.63 -7.15 14.32
CA GLY A 86 9.62 -7.20 15.80
C GLY A 86 10.44 -6.10 16.49
N MET A 87 10.70 -4.99 15.81
CA MET A 87 11.57 -3.93 16.31
C MET A 87 10.77 -2.81 16.98
N VAL A 88 10.73 -2.84 18.31
CA VAL A 88 9.97 -1.88 19.14
C VAL A 88 10.44 -0.43 18.92
N GLU A 89 11.72 -0.22 18.63
CA GLU A 89 12.29 1.09 18.34
C GLU A 89 11.63 1.80 17.15
N TYR A 90 11.07 1.06 16.20
CA TYR A 90 10.35 1.60 15.04
C TYR A 90 8.84 1.72 15.24
N SER A 91 8.33 1.43 16.45
CA SER A 91 6.91 1.66 16.79
C SER A 91 6.53 3.14 16.89
N ARG A 92 7.54 4.03 16.95
CA ARG A 92 7.37 5.49 17.04
C ARG A 92 8.13 6.19 15.94
N MET A 93 7.60 7.31 15.48
CA MET A 93 8.21 8.10 14.42
C MET A 93 9.13 9.20 15.00
N THR A 94 10.39 8.85 15.27
CA THR A 94 11.41 9.81 15.77
C THR A 94 11.98 10.68 14.65
N PRO A 95 12.58 11.85 14.94
CA PRO A 95 13.24 12.68 13.93
C PRO A 95 14.30 11.94 13.11
N GLU A 96 15.04 11.03 13.74
CA GLU A 96 16.09 10.24 13.11
C GLU A 96 15.49 9.28 12.07
N ILE A 97 14.42 8.57 12.43
CA ILE A 97 13.70 7.67 11.50
C ILE A 97 13.12 8.46 10.32
N ARG A 98 12.62 9.67 10.56
CA ARG A 98 12.13 10.56 9.49
C ARG A 98 13.23 10.89 8.49
N GLU A 99 14.39 11.33 8.98
CA GLU A 99 15.53 11.67 8.13
C GLU A 99 16.04 10.44 7.36
N GLN A 100 16.10 9.28 8.02
CA GLN A 100 16.49 8.02 7.39
C GLN A 100 15.54 7.59 6.27
N LEU A 101 14.22 7.67 6.50
CA LEU A 101 13.23 7.38 5.47
C LEU A 101 13.34 8.34 4.28
N GLN A 102 13.55 9.64 4.52
CA GLN A 102 13.76 10.61 3.44
C GLN A 102 15.00 10.28 2.60
N LYS A 103 16.11 9.91 3.24
CA LYS A 103 17.34 9.49 2.56
C LYS A 103 17.10 8.24 1.70
N VAL A 104 16.38 7.25 2.23
CA VAL A 104 16.01 6.05 1.48
C VAL A 104 15.18 6.41 0.26
N ILE A 105 14.11 7.20 0.41
CA ILE A 105 13.27 7.61 -0.73
C ILE A 105 14.07 8.34 -1.80
N ALA A 106 14.97 9.26 -1.42
CA ALA A 106 15.82 9.98 -2.36
C ALA A 106 16.78 9.04 -3.13
N GLU A 107 17.33 8.03 -2.48
CA GLU A 107 18.23 7.07 -3.14
C GLU A 107 17.50 6.07 -4.07
N LEU A 108 16.20 5.85 -3.82
CA LEU A 108 15.34 5.02 -4.68
C LEU A 108 14.89 5.72 -5.97
N GLU A 109 14.81 7.05 -5.96
CA GLU A 109 14.32 7.87 -7.08
C GLU A 109 14.93 7.56 -8.46
N PRO A 110 16.26 7.40 -8.61
CA PRO A 110 16.85 7.11 -9.92
C PRO A 110 16.70 5.66 -10.38
N ARG A 111 16.15 4.74 -9.56
CA ARG A 111 16.21 3.29 -9.81
C ARG A 111 14.89 2.67 -10.25
N PHE A 112 13.76 3.26 -9.83
CA PHE A 112 12.43 2.68 -9.99
C PHE A 112 11.45 3.65 -10.64
N ASP A 113 10.56 3.11 -11.46
CA ASP A 113 9.45 3.86 -12.03
C ASP A 113 8.37 4.09 -10.97
N HIS A 114 8.10 3.08 -10.14
CA HIS A 114 7.12 3.13 -9.05
C HIS A 114 7.73 2.64 -7.73
N VAL A 115 7.40 3.35 -6.65
CA VAL A 115 7.64 2.89 -5.28
C VAL A 115 6.30 2.83 -4.56
N LEU A 116 5.93 1.64 -4.10
CA LEU A 116 4.73 1.41 -3.32
C LEU A 116 5.10 1.32 -1.84
N LEU A 117 4.53 2.19 -1.01
CA LEU A 117 4.75 2.17 0.44
C LEU A 117 3.63 1.34 1.08
N ASP A 118 3.92 0.11 1.51
CA ASP A 118 2.97 -0.72 2.22
C ASP A 118 2.94 -0.31 3.70
N THR A 119 1.93 0.45 4.11
CA THR A 119 1.90 0.98 5.49
C THR A 119 1.38 -0.07 6.48
N GLY A 120 1.61 0.17 7.77
CA GLY A 120 0.83 -0.49 8.82
C GLY A 120 -0.68 -0.15 8.76
N ALA A 121 -1.46 -0.79 9.63
CA ALA A 121 -2.88 -0.47 9.81
C ALA A 121 -3.09 0.78 10.69
N GLY A 122 -4.22 1.47 10.49
CA GLY A 122 -4.64 2.56 11.34
C GLY A 122 -4.00 3.90 10.96
N ILE A 123 -3.77 4.75 11.96
CA ILE A 123 -3.36 6.15 11.79
C ILE A 123 -2.23 6.54 12.75
N SER A 124 -1.31 5.62 13.05
CA SER A 124 -0.15 5.91 13.89
C SER A 124 0.75 6.97 13.23
N ASP A 125 1.60 7.63 14.03
CA ASP A 125 2.54 8.63 13.52
C ASP A 125 3.45 8.07 12.41
N VAL A 126 3.81 6.79 12.52
CA VAL A 126 4.59 6.08 11.50
C VAL A 126 3.81 5.97 10.19
N VAL A 127 2.55 5.51 10.26
CA VAL A 127 1.67 5.39 9.09
C VAL A 127 1.45 6.76 8.44
N LEU A 128 1.10 7.78 9.23
CA LEU A 128 0.86 9.13 8.72
C LEU A 128 2.11 9.71 8.05
N TYR A 129 3.28 9.57 8.67
CA TYR A 129 4.52 10.05 8.07
C TYR A 129 4.89 9.29 6.79
N THR A 130 4.75 7.96 6.76
CA THR A 130 4.96 7.19 5.52
C THR A 130 4.02 7.67 4.41
N VAL A 131 2.75 7.93 4.72
CA VAL A 131 1.80 8.48 3.74
C VAL A 131 2.20 9.88 3.28
N SER A 132 2.84 10.70 4.12
CA SER A 132 3.28 12.04 3.72
C SER A 132 4.42 12.02 2.70
N LEU A 133 5.21 10.94 2.64
CA LEU A 133 6.27 10.74 1.64
C LEU A 133 5.71 10.44 0.23
N ALA A 134 4.46 10.02 0.12
CA ALA A 134 3.86 9.65 -1.15
C ALA A 134 3.14 10.81 -1.85
N ARG A 135 3.17 10.80 -3.18
CA ARG A 135 2.36 11.71 -3.99
C ARG A 135 0.91 11.25 -4.00
N ASN A 136 0.70 9.96 -4.25
CA ASN A 136 -0.61 9.34 -4.36
C ASN A 136 -0.92 8.52 -3.10
N VAL A 137 -2.18 8.47 -2.71
CA VAL A 137 -2.65 7.68 -1.56
C VAL A 137 -3.72 6.72 -2.03
N LEU A 138 -3.40 5.43 -2.00
CA LEU A 138 -4.29 4.34 -2.34
C LEU A 138 -4.84 3.71 -1.06
N VAL A 139 -6.12 3.94 -0.79
CA VAL A 139 -6.81 3.37 0.39
C VAL A 139 -7.44 2.04 0.00
N VAL A 140 -7.00 0.97 0.65
CA VAL A 140 -7.59 -0.37 0.52
C VAL A 140 -8.74 -0.50 1.52
N VAL A 141 -9.91 -0.88 1.01
CA VAL A 141 -11.15 -1.00 1.79
C VAL A 141 -11.90 -2.26 1.40
N THR A 142 -12.67 -2.85 2.30
CA THR A 142 -13.61 -3.94 1.98
C THR A 142 -15.07 -3.44 2.08
N PRO A 143 -16.06 -4.15 1.51
CA PRO A 143 -17.47 -3.81 1.67
C PRO A 143 -18.03 -3.94 3.10
N GLU A 144 -17.20 -4.33 4.07
CA GLU A 144 -17.62 -4.47 5.46
C GLU A 144 -17.83 -3.09 6.12
N PRO A 145 -18.92 -2.89 6.89
CA PRO A 145 -19.20 -1.61 7.55
C PRO A 145 -18.05 -1.07 8.41
N THR A 146 -17.35 -1.94 9.14
CA THR A 146 -16.19 -1.55 9.96
C THR A 146 -15.04 -1.04 9.09
N SER A 147 -14.80 -1.67 7.92
CA SER A 147 -13.79 -1.19 6.98
C SER A 147 -14.08 0.21 6.45
N LEU A 148 -15.36 0.51 6.20
CA LEU A 148 -15.81 1.82 5.71
C LEU A 148 -15.61 2.90 6.78
N THR A 149 -15.98 2.62 8.02
CA THR A 149 -15.79 3.54 9.14
C THR A 149 -14.32 3.88 9.34
N ASP A 150 -13.45 2.86 9.32
CA ASP A 150 -12.02 3.07 9.53
C ASP A 150 -11.37 3.78 8.34
N ALA A 151 -11.76 3.42 7.10
CA ALA A 151 -11.29 4.14 5.91
C ALA A 151 -11.71 5.62 5.92
N TYR A 152 -12.95 5.92 6.33
CA TYR A 152 -13.41 7.29 6.54
C TYR A 152 -12.57 8.03 7.58
N ALA A 153 -12.27 7.40 8.72
CA ALA A 153 -11.44 8.00 9.76
C ALA A 153 -10.03 8.33 9.24
N THR A 154 -9.40 7.40 8.52
CA THR A 154 -8.09 7.64 7.87
C THR A 154 -8.15 8.78 6.87
N ILE A 155 -9.16 8.82 5.99
CA ILE A 155 -9.34 9.89 5.00
C ILE A 155 -9.52 11.25 5.70
N LYS A 156 -10.37 11.32 6.72
CA LYS A 156 -10.60 12.54 7.51
C LYS A 156 -9.31 13.06 8.11
N VAL A 157 -8.54 12.19 8.78
CA VAL A 157 -7.27 12.56 9.41
C VAL A 157 -6.30 13.08 8.37
N LEU A 158 -6.06 12.36 7.27
CA LEU A 158 -5.13 12.77 6.22
C LEU A 158 -5.55 14.07 5.52
N ALA A 159 -6.85 14.29 5.34
CA ALA A 159 -7.37 15.52 4.77
C ALA A 159 -7.12 16.73 5.69
N GLN A 160 -7.30 16.56 7.00
CA GLN A 160 -7.15 17.61 7.99
C GLN A 160 -5.69 17.89 8.35
N SER A 161 -4.87 16.84 8.55
CA SER A 161 -3.50 16.98 9.04
C SER A 161 -2.46 17.15 7.93
N GLN A 162 -2.72 16.62 6.73
CA GLN A 162 -1.78 16.68 5.60
C GLN A 162 -2.32 17.45 4.40
N GLY A 163 -3.51 18.03 4.50
CA GLY A 163 -4.09 18.79 3.39
C GLY A 163 -4.44 17.93 2.17
N ARG A 164 -4.56 16.60 2.32
CA ARG A 164 -4.89 15.71 1.19
C ARG A 164 -6.30 15.99 0.69
N ARG A 165 -6.46 16.12 -0.63
CA ARG A 165 -7.76 16.38 -1.29
C ARG A 165 -8.17 15.29 -2.28
N ARG A 166 -7.26 14.36 -2.60
CA ARG A 166 -7.51 13.23 -3.49
C ARG A 166 -7.05 11.95 -2.83
N PHE A 167 -7.92 10.94 -2.86
CA PHE A 167 -7.63 9.58 -2.44
C PHE A 167 -8.11 8.62 -3.51
N ASP A 168 -7.23 7.72 -3.89
CA ASP A 168 -7.55 6.63 -4.80
C ASP A 168 -8.01 5.42 -3.96
N LEU A 169 -8.98 4.65 -4.44
CA LEU A 169 -9.57 3.52 -3.73
C LEU A 169 -9.39 2.22 -4.50
N VAL A 170 -9.04 1.15 -3.76
CA VAL A 170 -9.25 -0.24 -4.18
C VAL A 170 -10.23 -0.88 -3.22
N VAL A 171 -11.33 -1.39 -3.76
CA VAL A 171 -12.30 -2.14 -2.97
C VAL A 171 -11.99 -3.63 -3.09
N ASN A 172 -11.38 -4.19 -2.05
CA ASN A 172 -10.99 -5.59 -1.99
C ASN A 172 -12.12 -6.46 -1.45
N GLN A 173 -12.11 -7.75 -1.81
CA GLN A 173 -13.06 -8.77 -1.36
C GLN A 173 -14.52 -8.47 -1.76
N VAL A 174 -14.75 -7.89 -2.95
CA VAL A 174 -16.12 -7.70 -3.46
C VAL A 174 -16.76 -9.03 -3.80
N ARG A 175 -18.04 -9.20 -3.46
CA ARG A 175 -18.82 -10.42 -3.75
C ARG A 175 -19.57 -10.32 -5.06
N LYS A 176 -19.91 -9.10 -5.49
CA LYS A 176 -20.67 -8.85 -6.71
C LYS A 176 -20.03 -7.70 -7.51
N PRO A 177 -20.02 -7.79 -8.85
CA PRO A 177 -19.59 -6.68 -9.68
C PRO A 177 -20.34 -5.38 -9.35
N GLY A 178 -19.61 -4.27 -9.28
CA GLY A 178 -20.19 -2.94 -8.99
C GLY A 178 -20.35 -2.61 -7.51
N GLU A 179 -20.13 -3.55 -6.60
CA GLU A 179 -20.08 -3.29 -5.16
C GLU A 179 -19.01 -2.24 -4.81
N GLY A 180 -17.89 -2.22 -5.54
CA GLY A 180 -16.86 -1.20 -5.36
C GLY A 180 -17.35 0.23 -5.64
N ARG A 181 -18.24 0.40 -6.63
CA ARG A 181 -18.85 1.70 -6.93
C ARG A 181 -19.78 2.16 -5.81
N ALA A 182 -20.57 1.24 -5.27
CA ALA A 182 -21.46 1.52 -4.14
C ALA A 182 -20.65 1.92 -2.89
N VAL A 183 -19.58 1.18 -2.57
CA VAL A 183 -18.64 1.50 -1.48
C VAL A 183 -18.04 2.89 -1.66
N ARG A 184 -17.52 3.21 -2.84
CA ARG A 184 -16.96 4.54 -3.12
C ARG A 184 -18.01 5.63 -2.95
N GLN A 185 -19.22 5.43 -3.46
CA GLN A 185 -20.31 6.41 -3.36
C GLN A 185 -20.70 6.65 -1.89
N GLN A 186 -20.84 5.59 -1.10
CA GLN A 186 -21.15 5.68 0.31
C GLN A 186 -20.06 6.44 1.08
N LEU A 187 -18.79 6.11 0.86
CA LEU A 187 -17.68 6.84 1.48
C LEU A 187 -17.66 8.31 1.07
N GLN A 188 -17.84 8.61 -0.22
CA GLN A 188 -17.85 9.99 -0.71
C GLN A 188 -18.99 10.79 -0.07
N GLN A 189 -20.19 10.22 0.11
CA GLN A 189 -21.31 10.89 0.78
C GLN A 189 -20.98 11.26 2.24
N VAL A 190 -20.32 10.35 2.98
CA VAL A 190 -19.92 10.62 4.36
C VAL A 190 -18.83 11.70 4.41
N VAL A 191 -17.86 11.65 3.49
CA VAL A 191 -16.81 12.67 3.35
C VAL A 191 -17.41 14.03 2.99
N ASP A 192 -18.33 14.09 2.03
CA ASP A 192 -19.02 15.32 1.61
C ASP A 192 -19.83 15.93 2.75
N ARG A 193 -20.43 15.09 3.60
CA ARG A 193 -21.27 15.54 4.71
C ARG A 193 -20.47 16.01 5.93
N TYR A 194 -19.36 15.34 6.25
CA TYR A 194 -18.69 15.52 7.55
C TYR A 194 -17.25 16.02 7.48
N VAL A 195 -16.60 15.98 6.31
CA VAL A 195 -15.20 16.39 6.15
C VAL A 195 -15.12 17.65 5.30
N ASN A 196 -15.72 17.63 4.10
CA ASN A 196 -15.65 18.74 3.15
C ASN A 196 -16.15 20.10 3.68
N PRO A 197 -17.18 20.19 4.53
CA PRO A 197 -17.63 21.48 5.08
C PRO A 197 -16.57 22.18 5.95
N GLY A 198 -15.59 21.43 6.46
CA GLY A 198 -14.50 21.97 7.29
C GLY A 198 -13.19 22.22 6.55
N LEU A 199 -13.18 22.12 5.21
CA LEU A 199 -11.97 22.24 4.40
C LEU A 199 -12.10 23.37 3.37
N ASP A 200 -10.96 23.89 2.93
CA ASP A 200 -10.81 24.91 1.88
C ASP A 200 -11.11 24.39 0.47
N ALA A 201 -10.93 23.09 0.25
CA ALA A 201 -11.24 22.40 -1.00
C ALA A 201 -11.85 21.02 -0.70
N PRO A 202 -12.74 20.51 -1.58
CA PRO A 202 -13.40 19.24 -1.35
C PRO A 202 -12.43 18.07 -1.55
N VAL A 203 -12.52 17.09 -0.66
CA VAL A 203 -11.90 15.77 -0.81
C VAL A 203 -12.69 14.96 -1.85
N ARG A 204 -11.96 14.37 -2.80
CA ARG A 204 -12.47 13.50 -3.85
C ARG A 204 -11.89 12.09 -3.73
N LEU A 205 -12.77 11.11 -3.76
CA LEU A 205 -12.44 9.69 -3.79
C LEU A 205 -12.56 9.17 -5.22
N GLU A 206 -11.51 8.55 -5.75
CA GLU A 206 -11.49 7.95 -7.09
C GLU A 206 -11.40 6.43 -6.99
N LEU A 207 -12.23 5.69 -7.73
CA LEU A 207 -12.21 4.23 -7.69
C LEU A 207 -11.25 3.69 -8.76
N LEU A 208 -10.09 3.20 -8.35
CA LEU A 208 -9.17 2.56 -9.29
C LEU A 208 -9.67 1.19 -9.71
N GLY A 209 -10.23 0.41 -8.79
CA GLY A 209 -10.85 -0.85 -9.15
C GLY A 209 -11.39 -1.64 -7.97
N GLU A 210 -11.92 -2.81 -8.29
CA GLU A 210 -12.42 -3.77 -7.33
C GLU A 210 -11.71 -5.11 -7.51
N VAL A 211 -11.38 -5.77 -6.40
CA VAL A 211 -10.75 -7.09 -6.37
C VAL A 211 -11.78 -8.08 -5.80
N PRO A 212 -12.29 -9.03 -6.60
CA PRO A 212 -13.26 -10.01 -6.13
C PRO A 212 -12.77 -10.86 -4.97
N LEU A 213 -13.69 -11.26 -4.10
CA LEU A 213 -13.45 -12.33 -3.13
C LEU A 213 -13.23 -13.63 -3.90
N ASP A 214 -12.05 -14.22 -3.72
CA ASP A 214 -11.58 -15.33 -4.55
C ASP A 214 -10.78 -16.33 -3.70
N SER A 215 -11.12 -17.62 -3.80
CA SER A 215 -10.41 -18.67 -3.07
C SER A 215 -8.93 -18.78 -3.47
N ALA A 216 -8.59 -18.40 -4.70
CA ALA A 216 -7.21 -18.39 -5.20
C ALA A 216 -6.30 -17.44 -4.40
N VAL A 217 -6.86 -16.36 -3.84
CA VAL A 217 -6.12 -15.42 -2.96
C VAL A 217 -5.63 -16.16 -1.71
N ARG A 218 -6.53 -16.90 -1.07
CA ARG A 218 -6.17 -17.68 0.12
C ARG A 218 -5.16 -18.77 -0.22
N GLU A 219 -5.34 -19.45 -1.34
CA GLU A 219 -4.40 -20.47 -1.81
C GLU A 219 -3.00 -19.88 -2.06
N SER A 220 -2.90 -18.71 -2.69
CA SER A 220 -1.61 -18.08 -3.00
C SER A 220 -0.89 -17.66 -1.72
N ILE A 221 -1.62 -17.12 -0.74
CA ILE A 221 -1.06 -16.76 0.58
C ILE A 221 -0.55 -18.00 1.32
N LEU A 222 -1.31 -19.10 1.33
CA LEU A 222 -0.88 -20.35 1.98
C LEU A 222 0.36 -20.95 1.31
N ARG A 223 0.48 -20.82 -0.01
CA ARG A 223 1.67 -21.23 -0.77
C ARG A 223 2.81 -20.21 -0.72
N ARG A 224 2.57 -19.03 -0.14
CA ARG A 224 3.51 -17.89 -0.10
C ARG A 224 4.03 -17.52 -1.49
N GLN A 225 3.10 -17.44 -2.44
CA GLN A 225 3.35 -17.09 -3.83
C GLN A 225 2.46 -15.92 -4.25
N LEU A 226 2.97 -15.09 -5.14
CA LEU A 226 2.19 -14.02 -5.77
C LEU A 226 1.05 -14.64 -6.57
N LEU A 227 -0.18 -14.15 -6.35
CA LEU A 227 -1.34 -14.57 -7.14
C LEU A 227 -1.12 -14.26 -8.62
N MET A 228 -0.50 -13.12 -8.92
CA MET A 228 -0.17 -12.68 -10.28
C MET A 228 0.80 -13.60 -11.02
N GLU A 229 1.54 -14.44 -10.32
CA GLU A 229 2.45 -15.43 -10.90
C GLU A 229 1.83 -16.83 -10.88
N MET A 230 1.16 -17.18 -9.78
CA MET A 230 0.60 -18.50 -9.56
C MET A 230 -0.66 -18.75 -10.41
N LEU A 231 -1.61 -17.80 -10.42
CA LEU A 231 -2.91 -17.94 -11.06
C LEU A 231 -3.37 -16.59 -11.70
N PRO A 232 -2.68 -16.10 -12.74
CA PRO A 232 -2.90 -14.75 -13.29
C PRO A 232 -4.26 -14.52 -13.94
N GLY A 233 -5.03 -15.58 -14.24
CA GLY A 233 -6.33 -15.49 -14.91
C GLY A 233 -7.53 -15.49 -13.96
N THR A 234 -7.32 -15.54 -12.65
CA THR A 234 -8.44 -15.58 -11.68
C THR A 234 -9.12 -14.21 -11.56
N PRO A 235 -10.39 -14.15 -11.13
CA PRO A 235 -11.09 -12.88 -10.94
C PRO A 235 -10.32 -11.85 -10.11
N ALA A 236 -9.67 -12.27 -9.02
CA ALA A 236 -8.86 -11.37 -8.21
C ALA A 236 -7.61 -10.85 -8.96
N ALA A 237 -6.91 -11.70 -9.71
CA ALA A 237 -5.74 -11.32 -10.50
C ALA A 237 -6.10 -10.36 -11.65
N VAL A 238 -7.26 -10.57 -12.29
CA VAL A 238 -7.80 -9.67 -13.31
C VAL A 238 -8.17 -8.32 -12.70
N GLY A 239 -8.81 -8.31 -11.52
CA GLY A 239 -9.10 -7.08 -10.78
C GLY A 239 -7.84 -6.28 -10.45
N LEU A 240 -6.79 -6.94 -9.95
CA LEU A 240 -5.48 -6.34 -9.67
C LEU A 240 -4.80 -5.80 -10.94
N SER A 241 -4.90 -6.53 -12.06
CA SER A 241 -4.38 -6.06 -13.36
C SER A 241 -5.09 -4.79 -13.85
N ALA A 242 -6.41 -4.71 -13.65
CA ALA A 242 -7.18 -3.51 -13.99
C ALA A 242 -6.81 -2.30 -13.11
N VAL A 243 -6.57 -2.52 -11.81
CA VAL A 243 -6.03 -1.50 -10.90
C VAL A 243 -4.65 -1.04 -11.37
N ALA A 244 -3.75 -1.97 -11.70
CA ALA A 244 -2.41 -1.66 -12.19
C ALA A 244 -2.43 -0.79 -13.45
N GLY A 245 -3.33 -1.08 -14.39
CA GLY A 245 -3.57 -0.25 -15.57
C GLY A 245 -3.78 1.22 -15.23
N LYS A 246 -4.68 1.51 -14.28
CA LYS A 246 -4.95 2.90 -13.86
C LYS A 246 -3.83 3.51 -13.03
N VAL A 247 -3.11 2.71 -12.24
CA VAL A 247 -1.97 3.21 -11.44
C VAL A 247 -0.80 3.63 -12.33
N MET A 248 -0.61 3.00 -13.50
CA MET A 248 0.41 3.42 -14.47
C MET A 248 0.14 4.81 -15.06
N ASP A 249 -1.12 5.25 -15.08
CA ASP A 249 -1.54 6.54 -15.64
C ASP A 249 -1.49 7.70 -14.63
N LEU A 250 -1.06 7.45 -13.38
CA LEU A 250 -0.95 8.43 -12.28
C LEU A 250 0.44 9.08 -12.19
#